data_AF-A0A942ET83-F1
#
_entry.id   AF-A0A942ET83-F1
#
_cell.length_a   1.000
_cell.length_b   1.000
_cell.length_c   1.000
_cell.angle_alpha   90.00
_cell.angle_beta   90.00
_cell.angle_gamma   90.00
#
_symmetry.space_group_name_H-M   'P 1'
#
loop_
_entity.id
_entity.type
_entity.pdbx_description
1 polymer ?
#
loop_
_entity_poly.entity_id
_entity_poly.type
_entity_poly.pdbx_seq_one_letter_code
_entity_poly.pdbx_strand_id
1 'polypeptide(L)'
;MLLTQNILTALRSLMANKLRSGLTILGIVIGVAAVVALMAIGTGATSDITSQIQSSGTNLLSIQAGRTQRPQAGGAPQAFSALTYKDYQALNAALTGIAGIAPVYQANSTVVFENDSYSVSVTGTSEDYLKVYSYEMERGRFFTADDRQNNKQVAVLGATTAGELFPNSEAVGQAVKIDDVRFTVIGVLKAKGSSGFSDPDDIVLIPLEAGYLKLFGANAIRDGQKTVSTIAVSAASAEAVDTVTAQINFVMRRQHKIEPGAEADFRVQSQSDMLETLNTVTTTLTTLLGAIAAISLLVGGIGIMNITLVSVSERTREIGLRKAVGARKDHILLQFLVETMTLSLLGGVVGILLAIGIAEMVSALGLINSLVTTSSILLAFTFSLGIGLFFGLYPAYRAANLHPMEALRSE
;
A
#
# COMPACT_ATOMS: atom_id res chain seq x y z
N MET A 1 -40.93 -22.75 -8.37
CA MET A 1 -40.82 -24.03 -9.11
C MET A 1 -40.04 -23.91 -10.42
N LEU A 2 -40.34 -22.94 -11.31
CA LEU A 2 -39.63 -22.77 -12.58
C LEU A 2 -38.15 -22.36 -12.42
N LEU A 3 -37.83 -21.38 -11.55
CA LEU A 3 -36.44 -20.95 -11.31
C LEU A 3 -35.56 -22.07 -10.75
N THR A 4 -36.07 -22.80 -9.75
CA THR A 4 -35.35 -23.91 -9.10
C THR A 4 -35.09 -25.06 -10.07
N GLN A 5 -36.03 -25.36 -10.97
CA GLN A 5 -35.84 -26.37 -12.02
C GLN A 5 -34.81 -25.92 -13.05
N ASN A 6 -34.81 -24.64 -13.44
CA ASN A 6 -33.85 -24.09 -14.39
C ASN A 6 -32.40 -24.16 -13.86
N ILE A 7 -32.19 -23.85 -12.57
CA ILE A 7 -30.87 -23.99 -11.92
C ILE A 7 -30.41 -25.45 -11.90
N LEU A 8 -31.32 -26.38 -11.58
CA LEU A 8 -31.00 -27.80 -11.52
C LEU A 8 -30.69 -28.40 -12.90
N THR A 9 -31.35 -27.92 -13.95
CA THR A 9 -31.02 -28.28 -15.34
C THR A 9 -29.70 -27.68 -15.79
N ALA A 10 -29.37 -26.45 -15.39
CA ALA A 10 -28.08 -25.81 -15.68
C ALA A 10 -26.91 -26.56 -15.01
N LEU A 11 -27.08 -27.02 -13.77
CA LEU A 11 -26.08 -27.82 -13.09
C LEU A 11 -25.86 -29.20 -13.76
N ARG A 12 -26.93 -29.81 -14.29
CA ARG A 12 -26.83 -31.08 -15.04
C ARG A 12 -26.17 -30.91 -16.40
N SER A 13 -26.44 -29.82 -17.12
CA SER A 13 -25.79 -29.53 -18.41
C SER A 13 -24.29 -29.29 -18.26
N LEU A 14 -23.85 -28.67 -17.15
CA LEU A 14 -22.43 -28.53 -16.82
C LEU A 14 -21.71 -29.88 -16.61
N MET A 15 -22.38 -30.83 -15.96
CA MET A 15 -21.81 -32.15 -15.70
C MET A 15 -21.67 -33.01 -16.96
N ALA A 16 -22.43 -32.71 -18.02
CA ALA A 16 -22.34 -33.41 -19.29
C ALA A 16 -21.03 -33.10 -20.05
N ASN A 17 -20.51 -31.88 -19.92
CA ASN A 17 -19.26 -31.43 -20.56
C ASN A 17 -18.28 -30.82 -19.54
N LYS A 18 -17.77 -31.67 -18.63
CA LYS A 18 -16.94 -31.26 -17.47
C LYS A 18 -15.70 -30.44 -17.83
N LEU A 19 -14.98 -30.82 -18.88
CA LEU A 19 -13.75 -30.12 -19.30
C LEU A 19 -14.04 -28.72 -19.82
N ARG A 20 -15.04 -28.58 -20.69
CA ARG A 20 -15.40 -27.31 -21.34
C ARG A 20 -15.98 -26.34 -20.30
N SER A 21 -16.91 -26.84 -19.48
CA SER A 21 -17.52 -26.10 -18.38
C SER A 21 -16.50 -25.68 -17.33
N GLY A 22 -15.56 -26.57 -16.98
CA GLY A 22 -14.46 -26.26 -16.06
C GLY A 22 -13.56 -25.14 -16.59
N LEU A 23 -13.15 -25.21 -17.86
CA LEU A 23 -12.23 -24.22 -18.46
C LEU A 23 -12.84 -22.81 -18.53
N THR A 24 -14.15 -22.71 -18.75
CA THR A 24 -14.86 -21.42 -18.83
C THR A 24 -15.14 -20.81 -17.47
N ILE A 25 -15.58 -21.63 -16.50
CA ILE A 25 -15.73 -21.21 -15.10
C ILE A 25 -14.37 -20.76 -14.55
N LEU A 26 -13.29 -21.46 -14.88
CA LEU A 26 -11.93 -21.14 -14.44
C LEU A 26 -11.48 -19.75 -14.89
N GLY A 27 -11.82 -19.30 -16.10
CA GLY A 27 -11.55 -17.93 -16.55
C GLY A 27 -12.25 -16.86 -15.69
N ILE A 28 -13.50 -17.12 -15.30
CA ILE A 28 -14.28 -16.22 -14.42
C ILE A 28 -13.72 -16.26 -12.99
N VAL A 29 -13.43 -17.45 -12.49
CA VAL A 29 -12.86 -17.66 -11.14
C VAL A 29 -11.55 -16.91 -11.00
N ILE A 30 -10.62 -17.06 -11.96
CA ILE A 30 -9.33 -16.36 -11.93
C ILE A 30 -9.52 -14.85 -12.03
N GLY A 31 -10.36 -14.38 -12.96
CA GLY A 31 -10.62 -12.95 -13.14
C GLY A 31 -11.22 -12.30 -11.90
N VAL A 32 -12.23 -12.92 -11.29
CA VAL A 32 -12.86 -12.43 -10.06
C VAL A 32 -11.91 -12.54 -8.86
N ALA A 33 -11.19 -13.66 -8.74
CA ALA A 33 -10.26 -13.86 -7.63
C ALA A 33 -9.14 -12.82 -7.63
N ALA A 34 -8.56 -12.53 -8.81
CA ALA A 34 -7.49 -11.56 -8.95
C ALA A 34 -7.92 -10.14 -8.53
N VAL A 35 -9.12 -9.69 -8.95
CA VAL A 35 -9.64 -8.36 -8.56
C VAL A 35 -9.87 -8.27 -7.06
N VAL A 36 -10.57 -9.23 -6.49
CA VAL A 36 -10.98 -9.18 -5.07
C VAL A 36 -9.76 -9.32 -4.16
N ALA A 37 -8.86 -10.27 -4.44
CA ALA A 37 -7.67 -10.48 -3.63
C ALA A 37 -6.77 -9.24 -3.62
N LEU A 38 -6.54 -8.65 -4.80
CA LEU A 38 -5.73 -7.46 -4.90
C LEU A 38 -6.38 -6.25 -4.24
N MET A 39 -7.67 -6.00 -4.45
CA MET A 39 -8.35 -4.89 -3.78
C MET A 39 -8.26 -5.04 -2.26
N ALA A 40 -8.40 -6.26 -1.75
CA ALA A 40 -8.25 -6.53 -0.32
C ALA A 40 -6.81 -6.25 0.18
N ILE A 41 -5.80 -6.67 -0.58
CA ILE A 41 -4.39 -6.40 -0.25
C ILE A 41 -4.09 -4.90 -0.32
N GLY A 42 -4.54 -4.21 -1.37
CA GLY A 42 -4.30 -2.79 -1.58
C GLY A 42 -4.96 -1.93 -0.51
N THR A 43 -6.25 -2.17 -0.22
CA THR A 43 -6.97 -1.45 0.85
C THR A 43 -6.40 -1.74 2.23
N GLY A 44 -5.99 -2.98 2.48
CA GLY A 44 -5.27 -3.38 3.68
C GLY A 44 -3.96 -2.62 3.87
N ALA A 45 -3.10 -2.62 2.85
CA ALA A 45 -1.84 -1.88 2.85
C ALA A 45 -2.06 -0.35 3.02
N THR A 46 -3.04 0.23 2.32
CA THR A 46 -3.38 1.65 2.49
C THR A 46 -3.85 1.95 3.91
N SER A 47 -4.66 1.08 4.51
CA SER A 47 -5.14 1.23 5.88
C SER A 47 -4.00 1.15 6.89
N ASP A 48 -3.12 0.16 6.77
CA ASP A 48 -1.95 -0.02 7.62
C ASP A 48 -1.06 1.22 7.58
N ILE A 49 -0.68 1.67 6.37
CA ILE A 49 0.16 2.84 6.19
C ILE A 49 -0.54 4.11 6.72
N THR A 50 -1.84 4.27 6.48
CA THR A 50 -2.61 5.42 6.99
C THR A 50 -2.64 5.44 8.52
N SER A 51 -2.81 4.30 9.16
CA SER A 51 -2.83 4.19 10.62
C SER A 51 -1.46 4.52 11.24
N GLN A 52 -0.36 4.07 10.62
CA GLN A 52 1.01 4.37 11.02
C GLN A 52 1.36 5.86 10.85
N ILE A 53 0.81 6.46 9.81
CA ILE A 53 0.91 7.90 9.55
C ILE A 53 0.14 8.69 10.61
N GLN A 54 -1.09 8.28 10.93
CA GLN A 54 -1.92 8.95 11.94
C GLN A 54 -1.32 8.83 13.34
N SER A 55 -0.69 7.70 13.68
CA SER A 55 -0.01 7.51 14.98
C SER A 55 1.23 8.38 15.13
N SER A 56 1.81 8.87 14.03
CA SER A 56 2.95 9.79 14.04
C SER A 56 2.55 11.28 14.13
N GLY A 57 1.24 11.58 14.02
CA GLY A 57 0.68 12.94 14.01
C GLY A 57 0.42 13.48 12.59
N THR A 58 -0.73 14.12 12.37
CA THR A 58 -1.17 14.60 11.04
C THR A 58 -0.60 15.96 10.64
N ASN A 59 0.23 16.56 11.49
CA ASN A 59 0.79 17.91 11.36
C ASN A 59 2.31 17.92 11.14
N LEU A 60 2.88 16.78 10.71
CA LEU A 60 4.30 16.65 10.44
C LEU A 60 4.64 17.13 9.02
N LEU A 61 5.62 18.02 8.94
CA LEU A 61 6.26 18.52 7.73
C LEU A 61 7.69 18.02 7.70
N SER A 62 8.09 17.41 6.58
CA SER A 62 9.47 16.96 6.37
C SER A 62 10.12 17.79 5.27
N ILE A 63 11.32 18.29 5.56
CA ILE A 63 12.12 19.07 4.63
C ILE A 63 13.27 18.18 4.20
N GLN A 64 13.34 17.90 2.90
CA GLN A 64 14.35 17.07 2.28
C GLN A 64 15.13 17.86 1.23
N ALA A 65 16.35 17.42 0.96
CA ALA A 65 17.13 17.92 -0.16
C ALA A 65 16.39 17.68 -1.49
N GLY A 66 16.29 18.72 -2.30
CA GLY A 66 15.78 18.68 -3.66
C GLY A 66 16.87 18.27 -4.65
N ARG A 67 16.44 17.99 -5.88
CA ARG A 67 17.38 17.81 -7.00
C ARG A 67 17.88 19.18 -7.43
N THR A 68 19.20 19.35 -7.50
CA THR A 68 19.76 20.60 -8.04
C THR A 68 19.90 20.47 -9.54
N GLN A 69 19.21 21.31 -10.32
CA GLN A 69 19.52 21.50 -11.75
C GLN A 69 20.80 22.33 -11.92
N ARG A 70 21.94 21.92 -11.35
CA ARG A 70 23.23 22.50 -11.75
C ARG A 70 23.78 21.66 -12.89
N PRO A 71 24.00 22.23 -14.10
CA PRO A 71 24.78 21.56 -15.12
C PRO A 71 26.20 21.41 -14.56
N GLN A 72 26.56 20.21 -14.13
CA GLN A 72 27.94 19.92 -13.76
C GLN A 72 28.72 19.67 -15.05
N ALA A 73 29.70 20.53 -15.35
CA ALA A 73 30.61 20.29 -16.46
C ALA A 73 31.30 18.92 -16.24
N GLY A 74 31.20 18.03 -17.23
CA GLY A 74 31.91 16.74 -17.22
C GLY A 74 31.09 15.47 -16.94
N GLY A 75 29.75 15.51 -16.98
CA GLY A 75 28.93 14.27 -16.97
C GLY A 75 28.84 13.56 -15.62
N ALA A 76 29.15 14.25 -14.52
CA ALA A 76 28.94 13.74 -13.17
C ALA A 76 27.43 13.68 -12.82
N PRO A 77 26.99 12.69 -12.03
CA PRO A 77 25.58 12.51 -11.70
C PRO A 77 24.98 13.74 -11.01
N GLN A 78 23.68 13.98 -11.25
CA GLN A 78 22.89 15.05 -10.64
C GLN A 78 23.22 15.21 -9.15
N ALA A 79 23.88 16.31 -8.79
CA ALA A 79 24.24 16.58 -7.40
C ALA A 79 22.99 17.05 -6.65
N PHE A 80 22.46 16.24 -5.73
CA PHE A 80 21.48 16.72 -4.75
C PHE A 80 22.10 17.86 -3.94
N SER A 81 21.33 18.92 -3.66
CA SER A 81 21.74 19.94 -2.69
C SER A 81 21.80 19.27 -1.31
N ALA A 82 22.65 19.74 -0.42
CA ALA A 82 22.69 19.19 0.94
C ALA A 82 21.93 20.11 1.87
N LEU A 83 20.99 19.55 2.63
CA LEU A 83 20.47 20.23 3.80
C LEU A 83 21.57 20.28 4.86
N THR A 84 21.74 21.44 5.46
CA THR A 84 22.78 21.69 6.45
C THR A 84 22.17 21.91 7.83
N TYR A 85 22.98 21.69 8.87
CA TYR A 85 22.58 22.02 10.23
C TYR A 85 22.33 23.53 10.41
N LYS A 86 22.92 24.39 9.58
CA LYS A 86 22.63 25.83 9.58
C LYS A 86 21.22 26.13 9.08
N ASP A 87 20.70 25.33 8.17
CA ASP A 87 19.33 25.50 7.68
C ASP A 87 18.33 25.17 8.78
N TYR A 88 18.60 24.11 9.56
CA TYR A 88 17.87 23.82 10.79
C TYR A 88 17.90 24.99 11.77
N GLN A 89 19.09 25.58 12.03
CA GLN A 89 19.21 26.73 12.93
C GLN A 89 18.42 27.95 12.45
N ALA A 90 18.48 28.24 11.15
CA ALA A 90 17.74 29.35 10.54
C ALA A 90 16.22 29.15 10.65
N LEU A 91 15.73 27.93 10.42
CA LEU A 91 14.33 27.58 10.57
C LEU A 91 13.89 27.66 12.04
N ASN A 92 14.65 27.06 12.96
CA ASN A 92 14.34 27.07 14.38
C ASN A 92 14.24 28.50 14.95
N ALA A 93 15.02 29.45 14.43
CA ALA A 93 14.98 30.85 14.85
C ALA A 93 13.83 31.65 14.23
N ALA A 94 13.28 31.23 13.09
CA ALA A 94 12.36 32.03 12.29
C ALA A 94 10.91 31.51 12.26
N LEU A 95 10.71 30.21 12.44
CA LEU A 95 9.39 29.59 12.34
C LEU A 95 8.53 29.92 13.57
N THR A 96 7.26 30.19 13.33
CA THR A 96 6.23 30.41 14.36
C THR A 96 5.04 29.50 14.11
N GLY A 97 4.24 29.22 15.14
CA GLY A 97 3.09 28.31 15.01
C GLY A 97 3.48 26.83 14.86
N ILE A 98 4.67 26.45 15.36
CA ILE A 98 5.15 25.07 15.38
C ILE A 98 5.10 24.50 16.81
N ALA A 99 4.84 23.21 16.92
CA ALA A 99 4.99 22.47 18.17
C ALA A 99 6.48 22.14 18.43
N GLY A 100 7.27 21.88 17.40
CA GLY A 100 8.71 21.62 17.53
C GLY A 100 9.40 21.43 16.19
N ILE A 101 10.73 21.38 16.22
CA ILE A 101 11.57 21.13 15.05
C ILE A 101 12.77 20.27 15.43
N ALA A 102 13.06 19.25 14.62
CA ALA A 102 14.15 18.31 14.85
C ALA A 102 15.01 18.16 13.58
N PRO A 103 16.34 18.34 13.67
CA PRO A 103 17.25 17.91 12.63
C PRO A 103 17.43 16.40 12.71
N VAL A 104 17.44 15.72 11.57
CA VAL A 104 17.58 14.27 11.48
C VAL A 104 18.74 13.96 10.55
N TYR A 105 19.74 13.27 11.05
CA TYR A 105 20.73 12.59 10.23
C TYR A 105 20.60 11.09 10.45
N GLN A 106 20.35 10.36 9.38
CA GLN A 106 20.07 8.93 9.42
C GLN A 106 21.18 8.17 8.69
N ALA A 107 21.69 7.12 9.34
CA ALA A 107 22.63 6.17 8.77
C ALA A 107 22.26 4.76 9.22
N ASN A 108 22.49 3.76 8.37
CA ASN A 108 22.38 2.37 8.79
C ASN A 108 23.72 1.95 9.39
N SER A 109 23.66 1.41 10.61
CA SER A 109 24.85 0.97 11.35
C SER A 109 24.58 -0.38 12.00
N THR A 110 25.67 -1.11 12.27
CA THR A 110 25.58 -2.40 12.96
C THR A 110 25.57 -2.16 14.47
N VAL A 111 24.51 -2.58 15.14
CA VAL A 111 24.39 -2.50 16.60
C VAL A 111 24.66 -3.88 17.17
N VAL A 112 25.69 -3.96 18.03
CA VAL A 112 26.17 -5.18 18.64
C VAL A 112 25.99 -5.11 20.15
N PHE A 113 25.39 -6.15 20.71
CA PHE A 113 25.34 -6.41 22.14
C PHE A 113 25.74 -7.87 22.39
N GLU A 114 26.76 -8.08 23.22
CA GLU A 114 27.37 -9.40 23.45
C GLU A 114 27.72 -10.13 22.14
N ASN A 115 27.01 -11.21 21.79
CA ASN A 115 27.22 -11.99 20.57
C ASN A 115 26.20 -11.67 19.46
N ASP A 116 25.20 -10.84 19.75
CA ASP A 116 24.11 -10.52 18.83
C ASP A 116 24.43 -9.22 18.07
N SER A 117 24.11 -9.20 16.78
CA SER A 117 24.46 -8.13 15.85
C SER A 117 23.34 -7.89 14.87
N TYR A 118 22.77 -6.69 14.90
CA TYR A 118 21.64 -6.29 14.05
C TYR A 118 22.00 -5.05 13.24
N SER A 119 21.55 -4.98 11.99
CA SER A 119 21.68 -3.78 11.16
C SER A 119 20.47 -2.90 11.38
N VAL A 120 20.63 -1.83 12.14
CA VAL A 120 19.52 -0.95 12.57
C VAL A 120 19.73 0.46 12.04
N SER A 121 18.63 1.18 11.83
CA SER A 121 18.70 2.59 11.49
C SER A 121 19.11 3.44 12.69
N VAL A 122 20.30 4.04 12.63
CA VAL A 122 20.79 4.97 13.65
C VAL A 122 20.51 6.40 13.23
N THR A 123 19.77 7.10 14.08
CA THR A 123 19.33 8.46 13.84
C THR A 123 19.93 9.42 14.85
N GLY A 124 20.76 10.34 14.36
CA GLY A 124 21.23 11.50 15.11
C GLY A 124 20.20 12.61 15.08
N THR A 125 19.76 13.08 16.25
CA THR A 125 18.73 14.13 16.33
C THR A 125 18.84 15.00 17.60
N SER A 126 17.91 15.95 17.75
CA SER A 126 17.77 16.83 18.92
C SER A 126 16.74 16.29 19.93
N GLU A 127 16.71 16.92 21.10
CA GLU A 127 15.76 16.68 22.19
C GLU A 127 14.29 16.80 21.76
N ASP A 128 13.99 17.60 20.74
CA ASP A 128 12.63 17.84 20.23
C ASP A 128 12.08 16.68 19.39
N TYR A 129 12.89 15.68 19.06
CA TYR A 129 12.48 14.56 18.20
C TYR A 129 11.23 13.83 18.73
N LEU A 130 11.18 13.56 20.05
CA LEU A 130 10.01 12.93 20.66
C LEU A 130 8.73 13.73 20.44
N LYS A 131 8.82 15.06 20.57
CA LYS A 131 7.68 15.96 20.40
C LYS A 131 7.27 16.07 18.93
N VAL A 132 8.23 16.14 18.02
CA VAL A 132 7.98 16.29 16.58
C VAL A 132 7.34 15.04 16.00
N TYR A 133 7.83 13.86 16.38
CA TYR A 133 7.30 12.58 15.90
C TYR A 133 6.25 11.97 16.82
N SER A 134 5.86 12.61 17.93
CA SER A 134 4.91 12.07 18.92
C SER A 134 5.32 10.70 19.48
N TYR A 135 6.59 10.51 19.83
CA TYR A 135 7.06 9.32 20.55
C TYR A 135 6.90 9.50 22.07
N GLU A 136 6.59 8.40 22.75
CA GLU A 136 6.56 8.30 24.21
C GLU A 136 7.69 7.39 24.70
N MET A 137 8.19 7.65 25.92
CA MET A 137 9.16 6.77 26.56
C MET A 137 8.43 5.63 27.29
N GLU A 138 8.80 4.39 27.02
CA GLU A 138 8.35 3.24 27.79
C GLU A 138 9.17 3.08 29.07
N ARG A 139 10.50 3.23 28.95
CA ARG A 139 11.45 3.13 30.06
C ARG A 139 12.56 4.16 29.96
N GLY A 140 13.12 4.51 31.12
CA GLY A 140 14.25 5.44 31.22
C GLY A 140 13.87 6.87 30.85
N ARG A 141 14.77 7.56 30.15
CA ARG A 141 14.56 8.95 29.72
C ARG A 141 15.10 9.20 28.31
N PHE A 142 14.62 10.27 27.69
CA PHE A 142 15.25 10.79 26.48
C PHE A 142 16.52 11.58 26.80
N PHE A 143 17.36 11.82 25.80
CA PHE A 143 18.50 12.71 25.96
C PHE A 143 18.04 14.18 25.97
N THR A 144 18.78 14.99 26.72
CA THR A 144 18.50 16.41 26.93
C THR A 144 19.42 17.29 26.09
N ALA A 145 19.13 18.60 26.04
CA ALA A 145 20.02 19.59 25.43
C ALA A 145 21.45 19.54 26.02
N ASP A 146 21.59 19.24 27.32
CA ASP A 146 22.90 19.09 27.99
C ASP A 146 23.66 17.85 27.48
N ASP A 147 22.98 16.72 27.35
CA ASP A 147 23.58 15.49 26.82
C ASP A 147 24.10 15.71 25.39
N ARG A 148 23.34 16.48 24.59
CA ARG A 148 23.68 16.87 23.24
C ARG A 148 24.88 17.82 23.17
N GLN A 149 24.85 18.92 23.94
CA GLN A 149 25.93 19.92 23.96
C GLN A 149 27.26 19.35 24.46
N ASN A 150 27.21 18.40 25.41
CA ASN A 150 28.38 17.74 25.95
C ASN A 150 28.83 16.50 25.16
N ASN A 151 28.22 16.21 24.00
CA ASN A 151 28.52 15.05 23.15
C ASN A 151 28.46 13.71 23.90
N LYS A 152 27.52 13.56 24.85
CA LYS A 152 27.41 12.32 25.62
C LYS A 152 27.07 11.15 24.70
N GLN A 153 27.76 10.04 24.88
CA GLN A 153 27.56 8.81 24.12
C GLN A 153 26.40 8.01 24.72
N VAL A 154 25.20 8.56 24.60
CA VAL A 154 23.95 7.95 25.07
C VAL A 154 23.06 7.57 23.89
N ALA A 155 22.32 6.48 24.03
CA ALA A 155 21.38 5.99 23.03
C ALA A 155 20.01 5.73 23.64
N VAL A 156 18.97 5.90 22.82
CA VAL A 156 17.60 5.50 23.12
C VAL A 156 17.18 4.52 22.04
N LEU A 157 16.64 3.36 22.44
CA LEU A 157 16.27 2.29 21.52
C LEU A 157 14.77 2.33 21.22
N GLY A 158 14.39 2.02 20.00
CA GLY A 158 13.01 1.67 19.66
C GLY A 158 12.61 0.32 20.26
N ALA A 159 11.31 0.04 20.29
CA ALA A 159 10.78 -1.15 20.97
C ALA A 159 11.25 -2.46 20.31
N THR A 160 11.30 -2.52 18.97
CA THR A 160 11.77 -3.70 18.23
C THR A 160 13.25 -3.94 18.49
N THR A 161 14.09 -2.92 18.28
CA THR A 161 15.55 -3.02 18.52
C THR A 161 15.87 -3.42 19.96
N ALA A 162 15.12 -2.90 20.94
CA ALA A 162 15.30 -3.27 22.34
C ALA A 162 14.90 -4.72 22.62
N GLY A 163 13.81 -5.21 22.01
CA GLY A 163 13.37 -6.60 22.15
C GLY A 163 14.31 -7.60 21.51
N GLU A 164 14.93 -7.25 20.39
CA GLU A 164 15.91 -8.11 19.70
C GLU A 164 17.27 -8.17 20.40
N LEU A 165 17.80 -7.01 20.85
CA LEU A 165 19.09 -6.96 21.52
C LEU A 165 19.04 -7.43 22.99
N PHE A 166 17.90 -7.27 23.66
CA PHE A 166 17.75 -7.56 25.08
C PHE A 166 16.51 -8.44 25.36
N PRO A 167 16.39 -9.65 24.77
CA PRO A 167 15.18 -10.47 24.88
C PRO A 167 14.89 -10.93 26.32
N ASN A 168 15.92 -11.07 27.15
CA ASN A 168 15.83 -11.58 28.52
C ASN A 168 16.44 -10.64 29.57
N SER A 169 16.73 -9.39 29.22
CA SER A 169 17.45 -8.45 30.08
C SER A 169 16.93 -7.02 29.94
N GLU A 170 17.30 -6.16 30.90
CA GLU A 170 16.92 -4.76 30.84
C GLU A 170 17.93 -3.96 30.00
N ALA A 171 17.44 -3.28 28.95
CA ALA A 171 18.29 -2.50 28.06
C ALA A 171 18.85 -1.23 28.73
N VAL A 172 18.08 -0.57 29.60
CA VAL A 172 18.48 0.71 30.22
C VAL A 172 19.68 0.51 31.16
N GLY A 173 20.71 1.33 30.98
CA GLY A 173 21.98 1.26 31.72
C GLY A 173 23.04 0.39 31.06
N GLN A 174 22.66 -0.43 30.07
CA GLN A 174 23.60 -1.29 29.35
C GLN A 174 24.36 -0.50 28.28
N ALA A 175 25.53 -1.02 27.90
CA ALA A 175 26.34 -0.46 26.83
C ALA A 175 26.17 -1.28 25.55
N VAL A 176 25.74 -0.63 24.47
CA VAL A 176 25.69 -1.21 23.13
C VAL A 176 26.82 -0.66 22.28
N LYS A 177 27.33 -1.46 21.35
CA LYS A 177 28.34 -1.03 20.39
C LYS A 177 27.65 -0.71 19.07
N ILE A 178 27.67 0.55 18.66
CA ILE A 178 27.17 1.00 17.36
C ILE A 178 28.40 1.17 16.46
N ASP A 179 28.52 0.33 15.44
CA ASP A 179 29.73 0.13 14.63
C ASP A 179 30.96 -0.12 15.54
N ASP A 180 31.83 0.89 15.68
CA ASP A 180 33.03 0.84 16.52
C ASP A 180 32.96 1.69 17.79
N VAL A 181 31.80 2.26 18.11
CA VAL A 181 31.63 3.20 19.22
C VAL A 181 30.66 2.66 20.26
N ARG A 182 31.03 2.76 21.54
CA ARG A 182 30.17 2.36 22.66
C ARG A 182 29.23 3.49 23.05
N PHE A 183 27.93 3.17 23.13
CA PHE A 183 26.88 4.06 23.63
C PHE A 183 26.19 3.41 24.84
N THR A 184 25.84 4.22 25.83
CA THR A 184 25.05 3.77 26.99
C THR A 184 23.57 3.97 26.70
N VAL A 185 22.78 2.90 26.79
CA VAL A 185 21.34 2.97 26.61
C VAL A 185 20.72 3.66 27.83
N ILE A 186 20.01 4.77 27.61
CA ILE A 186 19.38 5.55 28.70
C ILE A 186 17.85 5.49 28.69
N GLY A 187 17.26 4.89 27.67
CA GLY A 187 15.81 4.75 27.55
C GLY A 187 15.38 3.86 26.39
N VAL A 188 14.11 3.48 26.42
CA VAL A 188 13.43 2.68 25.39
C VAL A 188 12.12 3.37 25.05
N LEU A 189 11.84 3.54 23.75
CA LEU A 189 10.60 4.11 23.24
C LEU A 189 9.45 3.12 23.40
N LYS A 190 8.25 3.66 23.63
CA LYS A 190 7.02 2.89 23.55
C LYS A 190 6.73 2.55 22.09
N ALA A 191 6.33 1.30 21.85
CA ALA A 191 6.03 0.81 20.52
C ALA A 191 4.89 1.63 19.90
N LYS A 192 5.10 2.09 18.66
CA LYS A 192 4.03 2.64 17.82
C LYS A 192 3.37 1.57 16.95
N GLY A 193 4.01 0.41 16.84
CA GLY A 193 3.58 -0.69 16.00
C GLY A 193 4.26 -0.64 14.64
N SER A 194 4.62 -1.82 14.16
CA SER A 194 5.17 -2.04 12.83
C SER A 194 4.06 -2.42 11.85
N SER A 195 4.15 -1.92 10.62
CA SER A 195 3.41 -2.46 9.48
C SER A 195 4.39 -3.23 8.61
N GLY A 196 3.97 -4.32 7.96
CA GLY A 196 4.89 -5.29 7.34
C GLY A 196 5.96 -4.74 6.38
N PHE A 197 5.81 -3.53 5.85
CA PHE A 197 6.80 -2.88 4.98
C PHE A 197 7.78 -1.94 5.70
N SER A 198 7.47 -1.47 6.90
CA SER A 198 8.32 -0.50 7.62
C SER A 198 8.07 -0.60 9.12
N ASP A 199 9.14 -0.84 9.86
CA ASP A 199 9.12 -0.81 11.32
C ASP A 199 9.64 0.56 11.83
N PRO A 200 8.78 1.43 12.38
CA PRO A 200 9.19 2.70 12.98
C PRO A 200 9.80 2.51 14.38
N ASP A 201 9.74 1.30 14.94
CA ASP A 201 10.27 0.91 16.24
C ASP A 201 11.63 0.19 16.10
N ASP A 202 12.11 -0.10 14.88
CA ASP A 202 13.48 -0.58 14.62
C ASP A 202 14.45 0.60 14.35
N ILE A 203 14.76 1.32 15.43
CA ILE A 203 15.54 2.56 15.38
C ILE A 203 16.41 2.73 16.63
N VAL A 204 17.57 3.36 16.46
CA VAL A 204 18.40 3.86 17.57
C VAL A 204 18.56 5.36 17.46
N LEU A 205 18.15 6.08 18.50
CA LEU A 205 18.26 7.53 18.59
C LEU A 205 19.49 7.93 19.42
N ILE A 206 20.32 8.82 18.88
CA ILE A 206 21.49 9.37 19.55
C ILE A 206 21.51 10.90 19.43
N PRO A 207 22.19 11.61 20.35
CA PRO A 207 22.43 13.04 20.17
C PRO A 207 23.22 13.31 18.89
N LEU A 208 22.71 14.22 18.06
CA LEU A 208 23.25 14.50 16.74
C LEU A 208 24.76 14.87 16.76
N GLU A 209 25.18 15.64 17.76
CA GLU A 209 26.56 16.11 17.93
C GLU A 209 27.52 14.97 18.29
N ALA A 210 27.08 14.03 19.12
CA ALA A 210 27.80 12.79 19.39
C ALA A 210 27.91 11.94 18.12
N GLY A 211 26.83 11.85 17.34
CA GLY A 211 26.79 11.18 16.04
C GLY A 211 27.81 11.74 15.05
N TYR A 212 27.84 13.07 14.85
CA TYR A 212 28.84 13.71 13.98
C TYR A 212 30.29 13.42 14.41
N LEU A 213 30.56 13.49 15.71
CA LEU A 213 31.92 13.36 16.24
C LEU A 213 32.44 11.91 16.21
N LYS A 214 31.56 10.93 16.40
CA LYS A 214 31.97 9.55 16.69
C LYS A 214 31.54 8.54 15.64
N LEU A 215 30.41 8.73 14.97
CA LEU A 215 29.85 7.73 14.05
C LEU A 215 29.87 8.21 12.60
N PHE A 216 29.18 9.31 12.30
CA PHE A 216 28.94 9.70 10.91
C PHE A 216 30.19 10.29 10.22
N GLY A 217 31.05 10.95 10.99
CA GLY A 217 32.34 11.46 10.54
C GLY A 217 32.24 12.31 9.27
N ALA A 218 33.10 12.01 8.30
CA ALA A 218 33.18 12.74 7.03
C ALA A 218 31.94 12.59 6.15
N ASN A 219 31.16 11.53 6.29
CA ASN A 219 29.96 11.28 5.48
C ASN A 219 28.84 12.29 5.78
N ALA A 220 28.89 12.92 6.94
CA ALA A 220 27.93 13.92 7.39
C ALA A 220 28.46 15.36 7.25
N ILE A 221 29.53 15.55 6.48
CA ILE A 221 30.12 16.85 6.18
C ILE A 221 30.21 17.01 4.67
N ARG A 222 29.64 18.10 4.16
CA ARG A 222 29.76 18.49 2.76
C ARG A 222 30.16 19.95 2.67
N ASP A 223 31.17 20.25 1.88
CA ASP A 223 31.73 21.60 1.72
C ASP A 223 32.08 22.28 3.07
N GLY A 224 32.59 21.49 4.02
CA GLY A 224 32.95 21.94 5.37
C GLY A 224 31.76 22.21 6.29
N GLN A 225 30.54 21.87 5.88
CA GLN A 225 29.32 22.06 6.67
C GLN A 225 28.71 20.72 7.08
N LYS A 226 28.24 20.65 8.33
CA LYS A 226 27.48 19.52 8.85
C LYS A 226 26.15 19.40 8.10
N THR A 227 25.88 18.23 7.54
CA THR A 227 24.66 17.95 6.77
C THR A 227 23.63 17.22 7.61
N VAL A 228 22.35 17.36 7.24
CA VAL A 228 21.23 16.61 7.80
C VAL A 228 20.50 15.90 6.67
N SER A 229 19.97 14.71 6.94
CA SER A 229 19.18 13.94 5.97
C SER A 229 17.79 14.57 5.78
N THR A 230 17.21 15.06 6.88
CA THR A 230 15.86 15.67 6.89
C THR A 230 15.78 16.69 8.03
N ILE A 231 14.96 17.72 7.86
CA ILE A 231 14.54 18.59 8.96
C ILE A 231 13.04 18.39 9.14
N ALA A 232 12.64 17.86 10.29
CA ALA A 232 11.26 17.56 10.61
C ALA A 232 10.67 18.70 11.45
N VAL A 233 9.46 19.15 11.10
CA VAL A 233 8.74 20.23 11.77
C VAL A 233 7.35 19.74 12.09
N SER A 234 6.94 19.81 13.35
CA SER A 234 5.55 19.56 13.74
C SER A 234 4.83 20.90 13.85
N ALA A 235 3.82 21.14 13.03
CA ALA A 235 2.99 22.34 13.11
C ALA A 235 2.13 22.31 14.38
N ALA A 236 1.74 23.45 14.96
CA ALA A 236 0.95 23.46 16.19
C ALA A 236 -0.45 22.84 16.03
N SER A 237 -1.00 22.88 14.81
CA SER A 237 -2.29 22.27 14.44
C SER A 237 -2.32 21.96 12.94
N ALA A 238 -3.36 21.25 12.49
CA ALA A 238 -3.54 20.95 11.06
C ALA A 238 -3.73 22.22 10.21
N GLU A 239 -4.40 23.24 10.76
CA GLU A 239 -4.67 24.52 10.10
C GLU A 239 -3.39 25.36 9.95
N ALA A 240 -2.39 25.14 10.81
CA ALA A 240 -1.12 25.84 10.75
C ALA A 240 -0.18 25.30 9.64
N VAL A 241 -0.45 24.12 9.09
CA VAL A 241 0.45 23.41 8.16
C VAL A 241 0.79 24.25 6.93
N ASP A 242 -0.19 24.86 6.27
CA ASP A 242 0.03 25.68 5.07
C ASP A 242 0.84 26.95 5.39
N THR A 243 0.53 27.57 6.53
CA THR A 243 1.22 28.78 7.00
C THR A 243 2.69 28.47 7.33
N VAL A 244 2.94 27.38 8.05
CA VAL A 244 4.30 26.92 8.37
C VAL A 244 5.05 26.52 7.11
N THR A 245 4.40 25.86 6.16
CA THR A 245 4.99 25.50 4.86
C THR A 245 5.42 26.74 4.08
N ALA A 246 4.60 27.79 4.06
CA ALA A 246 4.97 29.06 3.44
C ALA A 246 6.17 29.73 4.14
N GLN A 247 6.21 29.71 5.47
CA GLN A 247 7.36 30.22 6.25
C GLN A 247 8.64 29.43 5.95
N ILE A 248 8.58 28.10 5.94
CA ILE A 248 9.72 27.23 5.59
C ILE A 248 10.25 27.59 4.22
N ASN A 249 9.37 27.68 3.21
CA ASN A 249 9.76 28.05 1.85
C ASN A 249 10.46 29.40 1.80
N PHE A 250 9.92 30.41 2.50
CA PHE A 250 10.54 31.74 2.55
C PHE A 250 11.93 31.72 3.19
N VAL A 251 12.07 31.08 4.35
CA VAL A 251 13.34 31.01 5.10
C VAL A 251 14.40 30.25 4.30
N MET A 252 14.05 29.08 3.77
CA MET A 252 14.97 28.22 3.02
C MET A 252 15.40 28.87 1.71
N ARG A 253 14.49 29.47 0.93
CA ARG A 253 14.86 30.19 -0.30
C ARG A 253 15.81 31.35 -0.02
N ARG A 254 15.60 32.09 1.08
CA ARG A 254 16.50 33.18 1.50
C ARG A 254 17.87 32.63 1.92
N GLN A 255 17.88 31.58 2.73
CA GLN A 255 19.09 30.95 3.25
C GLN A 255 19.97 30.37 2.13
N HIS A 256 19.34 29.73 1.15
CA HIS A 256 19.99 29.12 -0.01
C HIS A 256 20.21 30.11 -1.18
N LYS A 257 19.79 31.38 -1.01
CA LYS A 257 19.89 32.45 -2.02
C LYS A 257 19.25 32.08 -3.37
N ILE A 258 18.06 31.46 -3.31
CA ILE A 258 17.29 31.04 -4.48
C ILE A 258 16.51 32.23 -5.03
N GLU A 259 16.76 32.59 -6.28
CA GLU A 259 16.11 33.72 -6.95
C GLU A 259 14.59 33.49 -7.11
N PRO A 260 13.78 34.56 -7.18
CA PRO A 260 12.36 34.44 -7.53
C PRO A 260 12.17 33.74 -8.87
N GLY A 261 11.31 32.74 -8.93
CA GLY A 261 11.06 31.94 -10.15
C GLY A 261 12.03 30.79 -10.39
N ALA A 262 13.15 30.71 -9.68
CA ALA A 262 14.03 29.53 -9.74
C ALA A 262 13.43 28.34 -8.97
N GLU A 263 13.72 27.12 -9.44
CA GLU A 263 13.34 25.89 -8.73
C GLU A 263 14.04 25.81 -7.37
N ALA A 264 13.30 25.35 -6.36
CA ALA A 264 13.85 25.13 -5.03
C ALA A 264 14.78 23.89 -5.03
N ASP A 265 15.91 23.99 -4.35
CA ASP A 265 16.83 22.88 -4.14
C ASP A 265 16.51 22.09 -2.85
N PHE A 266 15.32 22.29 -2.30
CA PHE A 266 14.72 21.57 -1.19
C PHE A 266 13.25 21.27 -1.52
N ARG A 267 12.69 20.26 -0.84
CA ARG A 267 11.28 19.93 -0.93
C ARG A 267 10.70 19.86 0.48
N VAL A 268 9.57 20.51 0.67
CA VAL A 268 8.74 20.34 1.87
C VAL A 268 7.65 19.34 1.52
N GLN A 269 7.51 18.28 2.30
CA GLN A 269 6.45 17.29 2.16
C GLN A 269 5.65 17.22 3.44
N SER A 270 4.35 17.40 3.31
CA SER A 270 3.41 17.12 4.38
C SER A 270 3.04 15.65 4.40
N GLN A 271 2.53 15.21 5.55
CA GLN A 271 2.01 13.88 5.70
C GLN A 271 0.77 13.62 4.82
N SER A 272 -0.01 14.67 4.52
CA SER A 272 -1.13 14.63 3.56
C SER A 272 -0.66 14.39 2.13
N ASP A 273 0.44 15.00 1.69
CA ASP A 273 0.98 14.79 0.33
C ASP A 273 1.40 13.33 0.13
N MET A 274 1.93 12.71 1.19
CA MET A 274 2.29 11.28 1.18
C MET A 274 1.05 10.40 1.04
N LEU A 275 -0.02 10.68 1.80
CA LEU A 275 -1.28 9.94 1.69
C LEU A 275 -1.91 10.10 0.31
N GLU A 276 -1.88 11.31 -0.27
CA GLU A 276 -2.38 11.56 -1.63
C GLU A 276 -1.57 10.80 -2.69
N THR A 277 -0.24 10.78 -2.55
CA THR A 277 0.65 10.01 -3.43
C THR A 277 0.35 8.52 -3.34
N LEU A 278 0.20 7.98 -2.13
CA LEU A 278 -0.16 6.57 -1.92
C LEU A 278 -1.53 6.23 -2.49
N ASN A 279 -2.52 7.09 -2.31
CA ASN A 279 -3.85 6.93 -2.91
C ASN A 279 -3.77 6.93 -4.44
N THR A 280 -2.94 7.80 -5.02
CA THR A 280 -2.72 7.86 -6.47
C THR A 280 -2.08 6.58 -6.99
N VAL A 281 -1.04 6.08 -6.33
CA VAL A 281 -0.38 4.81 -6.69
C VAL A 281 -1.35 3.64 -6.57
N THR A 282 -2.07 3.55 -5.45
CA THR A 282 -3.05 2.49 -5.18
C THR A 282 -4.16 2.50 -6.22
N THR A 283 -4.70 3.68 -6.55
CA THR A 283 -5.72 3.85 -7.59
C THR A 283 -5.20 3.45 -8.96
N THR A 284 -3.96 3.81 -9.29
CA THR A 284 -3.32 3.46 -10.57
C THR A 284 -3.14 1.94 -10.71
N LEU A 285 -2.62 1.28 -9.67
CA LEU A 285 -2.47 -0.17 -9.63
C LEU A 285 -3.84 -0.87 -9.71
N THR A 286 -4.83 -0.39 -8.95
CA THR A 286 -6.19 -0.90 -8.98
C THR A 286 -6.81 -0.78 -10.37
N THR A 287 -6.55 0.33 -11.08
CA THR A 287 -7.05 0.55 -12.44
C THR A 287 -6.38 -0.39 -13.45
N LEU A 288 -5.06 -0.53 -13.41
CA LEU A 288 -4.32 -1.45 -14.28
C LEU A 288 -4.79 -2.90 -14.08
N LEU A 289 -4.98 -3.31 -12.83
CA LEU A 289 -5.38 -4.67 -12.51
C LEU A 289 -6.86 -4.91 -12.78
N GLY A 290 -7.70 -3.89 -12.64
CA GLY A 290 -9.07 -3.88 -13.15
C GLY A 290 -9.12 -4.08 -14.66
N ALA A 291 -8.21 -3.47 -15.42
CA ALA A 291 -8.12 -3.68 -16.86
C ALA A 291 -7.69 -5.11 -17.23
N ILE A 292 -6.69 -5.67 -16.53
CA ILE A 292 -6.27 -7.07 -16.71
C ILE A 292 -7.43 -8.02 -16.40
N ALA A 293 -8.13 -7.79 -15.30
CA ALA A 293 -9.28 -8.57 -14.94
C ALA A 293 -10.41 -8.45 -15.95
N ALA A 294 -10.69 -7.25 -16.46
CA ALA A 294 -11.66 -7.05 -17.53
C ALA A 294 -11.31 -7.90 -18.77
N ILE A 295 -10.03 -8.01 -19.13
CA ILE A 295 -9.57 -8.89 -20.22
C ILE A 295 -9.79 -10.37 -19.87
N SER A 296 -9.37 -10.83 -18.68
CA SER A 296 -9.58 -12.21 -18.23
C SER A 296 -11.07 -12.60 -18.23
N LEU A 297 -11.91 -11.66 -17.81
CA LEU A 297 -13.35 -11.81 -17.76
C LEU A 297 -13.99 -11.77 -19.14
N LEU A 298 -13.46 -10.99 -20.07
CA LEU A 298 -13.84 -11.02 -21.48
C LEU A 298 -13.54 -12.40 -22.08
N VAL A 299 -12.36 -12.96 -21.82
CA VAL A 299 -11.99 -14.33 -22.25
C VAL A 299 -12.93 -15.36 -21.63
N GLY A 300 -13.21 -15.25 -20.32
CA GLY A 300 -14.18 -16.10 -19.64
C GLY A 300 -15.60 -15.97 -20.24
N GLY A 301 -16.03 -14.75 -20.54
CA GLY A 301 -17.32 -14.42 -21.14
C GLY A 301 -17.49 -14.96 -22.54
N ILE A 302 -16.48 -14.84 -23.41
CA ILE A 302 -16.45 -15.51 -24.73
C ILE A 302 -16.60 -17.03 -24.55
N GLY A 303 -15.95 -17.58 -23.52
CA GLY A 303 -16.13 -18.97 -23.11
C GLY A 303 -17.59 -19.33 -22.85
N ILE A 304 -18.29 -18.55 -22.01
CA ILE A 304 -19.72 -18.73 -21.73
C ILE A 304 -20.53 -18.67 -23.03
N MET A 305 -20.29 -17.67 -23.87
CA MET A 305 -20.99 -17.49 -25.14
C MET A 305 -20.85 -18.72 -26.04
N ASN A 306 -19.61 -19.21 -26.21
CA ASN A 306 -19.33 -20.37 -27.05
C ASN A 306 -19.97 -21.65 -26.52
N ILE A 307 -19.86 -21.91 -25.22
CA ILE A 307 -20.53 -23.07 -24.61
C ILE A 307 -22.03 -23.01 -24.83
N THR A 308 -22.62 -21.83 -24.62
CA THR A 308 -24.06 -21.66 -24.75
C THR A 308 -24.49 -21.83 -26.21
N LEU A 309 -23.73 -21.33 -27.19
CA LEU A 309 -24.00 -21.54 -28.61
C LEU A 309 -23.94 -23.02 -29.02
N VAL A 310 -22.95 -23.76 -28.50
CA VAL A 310 -22.84 -25.19 -28.74
C VAL A 310 -24.00 -25.92 -28.07
N SER A 311 -24.35 -25.58 -26.83
CA SER A 311 -25.51 -26.15 -26.12
C SER A 311 -26.83 -25.90 -26.86
N VAL A 312 -27.01 -24.71 -27.42
CA VAL A 312 -28.19 -24.38 -28.26
C VAL A 312 -28.21 -25.27 -29.50
N SER A 313 -27.07 -25.47 -30.15
CA SER A 313 -26.95 -26.33 -31.33
C SER A 313 -27.27 -27.79 -30.99
N GLU A 314 -26.72 -28.32 -29.91
CA GLU A 314 -26.97 -29.69 -29.41
C GLU A 314 -28.43 -29.90 -28.99
N ARG A 315 -29.10 -28.85 -28.49
CA ARG A 315 -30.49 -28.89 -27.99
C ARG A 315 -31.50 -28.32 -29.00
N THR A 316 -31.13 -28.13 -30.26
CA THR A 316 -31.99 -27.52 -31.29
C THR A 316 -33.35 -28.21 -31.39
N ARG A 317 -33.38 -29.54 -31.46
CA ARG A 317 -34.61 -30.34 -31.55
C ARG A 317 -35.48 -30.24 -30.30
N GLU A 318 -34.88 -30.23 -29.10
CA GLU A 318 -35.58 -30.03 -27.82
C GLU A 318 -36.27 -28.66 -27.78
N ILE A 319 -35.58 -27.61 -28.23
CA ILE A 319 -36.11 -26.24 -28.31
C ILE A 319 -37.26 -26.17 -29.33
N GLY A 320 -37.11 -26.82 -30.49
CA GLY A 320 -38.14 -26.93 -31.52
C GLY A 320 -39.43 -27.59 -31.01
N LEU A 321 -39.31 -28.71 -30.29
CA LEU A 321 -40.43 -29.40 -29.65
C LEU A 321 -41.14 -28.51 -28.62
N ARG A 322 -40.39 -27.83 -27.75
CA ARG A 322 -40.99 -26.91 -26.75
C ARG A 322 -41.80 -25.79 -27.41
N LYS A 323 -41.29 -25.23 -28.50
CA LYS A 323 -41.99 -24.19 -29.25
C LYS A 323 -43.21 -24.73 -30.00
N ALA A 324 -43.14 -25.92 -30.57
CA ALA A 324 -44.27 -26.57 -31.23
C ALA A 324 -45.44 -26.84 -30.26
N VAL A 325 -45.13 -27.09 -28.98
CA VAL A 325 -46.13 -27.29 -27.90
C VAL A 325 -46.55 -25.95 -27.26
N GLY A 326 -46.06 -24.79 -27.75
CA GLY A 326 -46.57 -23.47 -27.38
C GLY A 326 -45.66 -22.63 -26.45
N ALA A 327 -44.39 -23.00 -26.25
CA ALA A 327 -43.47 -22.16 -25.49
C ALA A 327 -43.21 -20.80 -26.20
N ARG A 328 -43.41 -19.69 -25.49
CA ARG A 328 -43.12 -18.33 -25.98
C ARG A 328 -41.61 -18.10 -26.12
N LYS A 329 -41.23 -17.17 -27.02
CA LYS A 329 -39.82 -16.78 -27.22
C LYS A 329 -39.16 -16.35 -25.90
N ASP A 330 -39.88 -15.59 -25.08
CA ASP A 330 -39.39 -15.07 -23.80
C ASP A 330 -39.08 -16.18 -22.79
N HIS A 331 -39.82 -17.29 -22.83
CA HIS A 331 -39.55 -18.44 -21.94
C HIS A 331 -38.23 -19.12 -22.29
N ILE A 332 -37.95 -19.27 -23.60
CA ILE A 332 -36.68 -19.84 -24.08
C ILE A 332 -35.53 -18.88 -23.80
N LEU A 333 -35.72 -17.58 -24.05
CA LEU A 333 -34.74 -16.54 -23.75
C LEU A 333 -34.35 -16.56 -22.27
N LEU A 334 -35.33 -16.50 -21.37
CA LEU A 334 -35.12 -16.47 -19.93
C LEU A 334 -34.48 -17.76 -19.42
N GLN A 335 -34.82 -18.92 -20.00
CA GLN A 335 -34.19 -20.19 -19.65
C GLN A 335 -32.67 -20.15 -19.89
N PHE A 336 -32.25 -19.79 -21.10
CA PHE A 336 -30.83 -19.74 -21.45
C PHE A 336 -30.09 -18.63 -20.72
N LEU A 337 -30.73 -17.47 -20.50
CA LEU A 337 -30.12 -16.37 -19.75
C LEU A 337 -29.91 -16.76 -18.28
N VAL A 338 -30.88 -17.43 -17.65
CA VAL A 338 -30.71 -17.96 -16.28
C VAL A 338 -29.61 -19.01 -16.24
N GLU A 339 -29.52 -19.88 -17.25
CA GLU A 339 -28.43 -20.86 -17.37
C GLU A 339 -27.07 -20.15 -17.38
N THR A 340 -26.83 -19.18 -18.26
CA THR A 340 -25.55 -18.45 -18.32
C THR A 340 -25.26 -17.62 -17.08
N MET A 341 -26.27 -16.95 -16.51
CA MET A 341 -26.12 -16.19 -15.27
C MET A 341 -25.74 -17.09 -14.11
N THR A 342 -26.32 -18.28 -13.98
CA THR A 342 -25.95 -19.24 -12.93
C THR A 342 -24.50 -19.71 -13.06
N LEU A 343 -24.01 -19.92 -14.29
CA LEU A 343 -22.59 -20.26 -14.51
C LEU A 343 -21.66 -19.15 -14.08
N SER A 344 -21.99 -17.92 -14.49
CA SER A 344 -21.19 -16.75 -14.12
C SER A 344 -21.15 -16.56 -12.61
N LEU A 345 -22.31 -16.67 -11.94
CA LEU A 345 -22.45 -16.47 -10.50
C LEU A 345 -21.73 -17.56 -9.71
N LEU A 346 -21.78 -18.82 -10.15
CA LEU A 346 -20.98 -19.89 -9.56
C LEU A 346 -19.47 -19.60 -9.68
N GLY A 347 -19.00 -19.18 -10.86
CA GLY A 347 -17.62 -18.77 -11.05
C GLY A 347 -17.24 -17.56 -10.20
N GLY A 348 -18.14 -16.59 -10.06
CA GLY A 348 -17.94 -15.41 -9.22
C GLY A 348 -17.85 -15.74 -7.74
N VAL A 349 -18.76 -16.57 -7.23
CA VAL A 349 -18.74 -17.03 -5.83
C VAL A 349 -17.48 -17.83 -5.53
N VAL A 350 -17.12 -18.77 -6.39
CA VAL A 350 -15.88 -19.56 -6.22
C VAL A 350 -14.65 -18.65 -6.30
N GLY A 351 -14.64 -17.67 -7.22
CA GLY A 351 -13.58 -16.66 -7.31
C GLY A 351 -13.45 -15.80 -6.05
N ILE A 352 -14.57 -15.36 -5.47
CA ILE A 352 -14.60 -14.58 -4.22
C ILE A 352 -14.05 -15.43 -3.06
N LEU A 353 -14.50 -16.68 -2.92
CA LEU A 353 -14.01 -17.58 -1.88
C LEU A 353 -12.51 -17.84 -2.02
N LEU A 354 -12.03 -18.04 -3.25
CA LEU A 354 -10.62 -18.22 -3.55
C LEU A 354 -9.82 -16.95 -3.22
N ALA A 355 -10.35 -15.76 -3.54
CA ALA A 355 -9.73 -14.49 -3.18
C ALA A 355 -9.62 -14.29 -1.67
N ILE A 356 -10.67 -14.59 -0.91
CA ILE A 356 -10.65 -14.53 0.55
C ILE A 356 -9.58 -15.48 1.09
N GLY A 357 -9.50 -16.71 0.57
CA GLY A 357 -8.45 -17.65 0.95
C GLY A 357 -7.04 -17.14 0.66
N ILE A 358 -6.82 -16.49 -0.49
CA ILE A 358 -5.53 -15.85 -0.83
C ILE A 358 -5.24 -14.71 0.14
N ALA A 359 -6.22 -13.85 0.42
CA ALA A 359 -6.07 -12.69 1.30
C ALA A 359 -5.67 -13.11 2.72
N GLU A 360 -6.40 -14.07 3.30
CA GLU A 360 -6.09 -14.66 4.61
C GLU A 360 -4.71 -15.34 4.63
N MET A 361 -4.34 -16.06 3.56
CA MET A 361 -3.02 -16.66 3.46
C MET A 361 -1.90 -15.61 3.45
N VAL A 362 -2.08 -14.50 2.72
CA VAL A 362 -1.12 -13.40 2.69
C VAL A 362 -0.99 -12.73 4.06
N SER A 363 -2.10 -12.56 4.77
CA SER A 363 -2.11 -12.01 6.13
C SER A 363 -1.48 -12.94 7.15
N ALA A 364 -1.73 -14.26 7.05
CA ALA A 364 -1.11 -15.26 7.91
C ALA A 364 0.40 -15.37 7.74
N LEU A 365 0.92 -15.07 6.54
CA LEU A 365 2.36 -14.99 6.28
C LEU A 365 3.03 -13.72 6.85
N GLY A 366 2.26 -12.82 7.47
CA GLY A 366 2.77 -11.59 8.08
C GLY A 366 3.24 -10.55 7.06
N LEU A 367 2.89 -10.70 5.78
CA LEU A 367 3.32 -9.77 4.73
C LEU A 367 2.50 -8.46 4.79
N ILE A 368 1.17 -8.58 4.76
CA ILE A 368 0.23 -7.44 4.71
C ILE A 368 -1.08 -7.84 5.39
N ASN A 369 -1.64 -6.98 6.25
CA ASN A 369 -3.01 -7.15 6.73
C ASN A 369 -3.96 -6.87 5.57
N SER A 370 -4.54 -7.90 4.99
CA SER A 370 -5.49 -7.75 3.89
C SER A 370 -6.87 -7.43 4.46
N LEU A 371 -7.57 -6.50 3.82
CA LEU A 371 -8.89 -6.06 4.28
C LEU A 371 -9.91 -6.32 3.19
N VAL A 372 -10.64 -7.44 3.31
CA VAL A 372 -11.72 -7.76 2.37
C VAL A 372 -12.92 -6.84 2.64
N THR A 373 -13.11 -5.83 1.80
CA THR A 373 -14.24 -4.89 1.93
C THR A 373 -15.52 -5.45 1.33
N THR A 374 -16.67 -5.08 1.91
CA THR A 374 -18.00 -5.40 1.35
C THR A 374 -18.17 -4.82 -0.06
N SER A 375 -17.57 -3.67 -0.35
CA SER A 375 -17.60 -3.04 -1.67
C SER A 375 -16.89 -3.89 -2.73
N SER A 376 -15.72 -4.47 -2.42
CA SER A 376 -15.03 -5.39 -3.33
C SER A 376 -15.86 -6.64 -3.66
N ILE A 377 -16.53 -7.23 -2.65
CA ILE A 377 -17.39 -8.39 -2.84
C ILE A 377 -18.61 -8.02 -3.71
N LEU A 378 -19.27 -6.90 -3.42
CA LEU A 378 -20.45 -6.46 -4.15
C LEU A 378 -20.10 -6.10 -5.60
N LEU A 379 -18.96 -5.45 -5.83
CA LEU A 379 -18.44 -5.14 -7.16
C LEU A 379 -18.17 -6.44 -7.93
N ALA A 380 -17.45 -7.40 -7.35
CA ALA A 380 -17.18 -8.69 -7.97
C ALA A 380 -18.47 -9.46 -8.32
N PHE A 381 -19.43 -9.48 -7.40
CA PHE A 381 -20.71 -10.14 -7.60
C PHE A 381 -21.51 -9.50 -8.73
N THR A 382 -21.70 -8.17 -8.69
CA THR A 382 -22.44 -7.43 -9.73
C THR A 382 -21.78 -7.55 -11.10
N PHE A 383 -20.46 -7.52 -11.14
CA PHE A 383 -19.70 -7.63 -12.38
C PHE A 383 -19.77 -9.03 -12.99
N SER A 384 -19.65 -10.08 -12.17
CA SER A 384 -19.85 -11.48 -12.58
C SER A 384 -21.25 -11.69 -13.19
N LEU A 385 -22.28 -11.15 -12.55
CA LEU A 385 -23.66 -11.21 -12.99
C LEU A 385 -23.86 -10.47 -14.34
N GLY A 386 -23.22 -9.31 -14.50
CA GLY A 386 -23.22 -8.53 -15.74
C GLY A 386 -22.59 -9.28 -16.92
N ILE A 387 -21.49 -10.01 -16.70
CA ILE A 387 -20.82 -10.81 -17.74
C ILE A 387 -21.72 -11.96 -18.21
N GLY A 388 -22.34 -12.68 -17.28
CA GLY A 388 -23.25 -13.78 -17.60
C GLY A 388 -24.47 -13.31 -18.40
N LEU A 389 -24.97 -12.11 -18.11
CA LEU A 389 -26.05 -11.48 -18.85
C LEU A 389 -25.59 -11.05 -20.25
N PHE A 390 -24.47 -10.32 -20.34
CA PHE A 390 -23.98 -9.77 -21.62
C PHE A 390 -23.62 -10.86 -22.64
N PHE A 391 -22.79 -11.83 -22.23
CA PHE A 391 -22.36 -12.91 -23.12
C PHE A 391 -23.40 -14.02 -23.30
N GLY A 392 -24.38 -14.11 -22.39
CA GLY A 392 -25.51 -15.03 -22.52
C GLY A 392 -26.65 -14.54 -23.42
N LEU A 393 -26.75 -13.21 -23.62
CA LEU A 393 -27.86 -12.62 -24.34
C LEU A 393 -27.91 -13.05 -25.81
N TYR A 394 -26.79 -13.03 -26.53
CA TYR A 394 -26.77 -13.40 -27.95
C TYR A 394 -27.14 -14.88 -28.19
N PRO A 395 -26.54 -15.86 -27.50
CA PRO A 395 -26.95 -17.27 -27.62
C PRO A 395 -28.41 -17.50 -27.24
N ALA A 396 -28.87 -16.88 -26.15
CA ALA A 396 -30.25 -17.00 -25.70
C ALA A 396 -31.24 -16.42 -26.73
N TYR A 397 -30.91 -15.27 -27.33
CA TYR A 397 -31.69 -14.66 -28.39
C TYR A 397 -31.74 -15.55 -29.65
N ARG A 398 -30.61 -16.17 -30.02
CA ARG A 398 -30.56 -17.12 -31.14
C ARG A 398 -31.47 -18.33 -30.89
N ALA A 399 -31.41 -18.92 -29.70
CA ALA A 399 -32.29 -20.03 -29.30
C ALA A 399 -33.78 -19.64 -29.33
N ALA A 400 -34.09 -18.47 -28.79
CA ALA A 400 -35.44 -17.91 -28.75
C ALA A 400 -36.02 -17.59 -30.14
N ASN A 401 -35.18 -17.49 -31.19
CA ASN A 401 -35.64 -17.22 -32.56
C ASN A 401 -35.65 -18.43 -33.52
N LEU A 402 -35.17 -19.61 -33.11
CA LEU A 402 -35.28 -20.84 -33.90
C LEU A 402 -36.72 -21.12 -34.38
N HIS A 403 -36.92 -21.41 -35.66
CA HIS A 403 -38.21 -21.80 -36.20
C HIS A 403 -38.52 -23.28 -35.88
N PRO A 404 -39.72 -23.61 -35.36
CA PRO A 404 -40.05 -24.98 -34.96
C PRO A 404 -39.91 -25.99 -36.09
N MET A 405 -40.30 -25.60 -37.31
CA MET A 405 -40.20 -26.44 -38.51
C MET A 405 -38.75 -26.75 -38.91
N GLU A 406 -37.86 -25.75 -38.81
CA GLU A 406 -36.44 -25.92 -39.12
C GLU A 406 -35.74 -26.76 -38.05
N ALA A 407 -36.05 -26.52 -36.79
CA ALA A 407 -35.47 -27.22 -35.65
C ALA A 407 -35.86 -28.70 -35.55
N LEU A 408 -36.99 -29.10 -36.16
CA LEU A 408 -37.44 -30.50 -36.22
C LEU A 408 -36.94 -31.24 -37.47
N ARG A 409 -36.42 -30.50 -38.47
CA ARG A 409 -35.93 -31.03 -39.75
C ARG A 409 -34.41 -31.30 -39.74
N SER A 410 -33.67 -30.69 -38.83
CA SER A 410 -32.24 -30.97 -38.64
C SER A 410 -32.04 -32.40 -38.10
N GLU A 411 -31.40 -33.26 -38.88
CA GLU A 411 -30.81 -34.54 -38.41
C GLU A 411 -29.60 -34.30 -37.51
#